data_AF-A0A955C6A1-F1
#
_entry.id   AF-A0A955C6A1-F1
#
_cell.length_a   1.000
_cell.length_b   1.000
_cell.length_c   1.000
_cell.angle_alpha   90.00
_cell.angle_beta   90.00
_cell.angle_gamma   90.00
#
_symmetry.space_group_name_H-M   'P 1'
#
loop_
_entity.id
_entity.type
_entity.pdbx_description
1 polymer ?
#
loop_
_entity_poly.entity_id
_entity_poly.type
_entity_poly.pdbx_seq_one_letter_code
_entity_poly.pdbx_strand_id
1 'polypeptide(L)'
;LYSDLLIHDMGEELADGIEQGVARGNEFRTHPLWGIASVGPYLHDGRADTLTSAILMHGGEGQAARDAFDALSETEQADVIEFLMSLGGRDQHSTGLLEPEAPVPAVGEYGGPFRDLDADEMARFIKGRELFDRDFGNDVGIGGLVGADNGGRFNGDSCRACHFDPVLGGSGPRGLNVMRHGSIDEDGVFTAPSTTPNTILHREIVIGFNPPEPTEEINVFEMRQTPAVFGLGLIDAIADSTIIANEDPTDANSDGISGRAHILEDGRLGRLGWKAQVPSVAEFVRDALTAELGLSIESQEEDGLFFGVTADTDLVTDPEVNRTDAEDMAFFMSMLGGPPRQAIDPSQEDQVAAGRTLFDTVGCSKCHIPALAGALGDVPMYSDLLLHDILAEGSPGIVDGSATMTEFRTAPLWGLSQTAPYFHTGKADTIKEAIGMHNGEATAIREAFMALSDADREALLLFLQTL
;
A
#
# COMPACT_ATOMS: atom_id res chain seq x y z
N LEU A 1 12.07 -29.11 20.97
CA LEU A 1 12.68 -28.79 19.67
C LEU A 1 12.48 -29.99 18.75
N TYR A 2 11.63 -29.86 17.74
CA TYR A 2 11.41 -30.89 16.72
C TYR A 2 12.28 -30.57 15.51
N SER A 3 13.56 -30.87 15.60
CA SER A 3 14.58 -30.75 14.55
C SER A 3 15.90 -31.27 15.12
N ASP A 4 16.72 -31.90 14.29
CA ASP A 4 18.10 -32.28 14.64
C ASP A 4 19.13 -31.23 14.20
N LEU A 5 18.67 -30.18 13.50
CA LEU A 5 19.45 -29.07 12.95
C LEU A 5 20.51 -29.52 11.93
N LEU A 6 20.41 -30.75 11.43
CA LEU A 6 21.31 -31.30 10.41
C LEU A 6 20.77 -31.00 9.01
N ILE A 7 21.64 -31.21 8.03
CA ILE A 7 21.34 -31.06 6.60
C ILE A 7 20.89 -32.41 6.07
N HIS A 8 19.78 -32.42 5.34
CA HIS A 8 19.17 -33.61 4.78
C HIS A 8 18.87 -33.44 3.31
N ASP A 9 18.95 -34.54 2.56
CA ASP A 9 18.50 -34.60 1.17
C ASP A 9 16.97 -34.56 1.13
N MET A 10 16.42 -33.48 0.57
CA MET A 10 14.98 -33.25 0.42
C MET A 10 14.40 -33.82 -0.88
N GLY A 11 15.23 -34.46 -1.72
CA GLY A 11 14.87 -35.03 -3.01
C GLY A 11 15.04 -34.07 -4.19
N GLU A 12 14.98 -34.63 -5.41
CA GLU A 12 15.20 -33.89 -6.66
C GLU A 12 14.12 -32.83 -6.93
N GLU A 13 12.87 -33.07 -6.54
CA GLU A 13 11.75 -32.13 -6.76
C GLU A 13 11.83 -30.86 -5.90
N LEU A 14 12.54 -30.94 -4.76
CA LEU A 14 12.81 -29.81 -3.87
C LEU A 14 14.24 -29.28 -4.03
N ALA A 15 14.95 -29.65 -5.10
CA ALA A 15 16.27 -29.13 -5.37
C ALA A 15 16.20 -27.72 -5.98
N ASP A 16 16.98 -26.76 -5.44
CA ASP A 16 17.17 -25.43 -6.02
C ASP A 16 18.39 -25.35 -6.97
N GLY A 17 19.23 -26.40 -6.96
CA GLY A 17 20.45 -26.49 -7.77
C GLY A 17 21.60 -25.59 -7.29
N ILE A 18 21.48 -24.98 -6.12
CA ILE A 18 22.45 -24.04 -5.55
C ILE A 18 23.32 -24.76 -4.52
N GLU A 19 24.63 -24.81 -4.78
CA GLU A 19 25.59 -25.32 -3.80
C GLU A 19 25.99 -24.21 -2.81
N GLN A 20 25.82 -24.48 -1.51
CA GLN A 20 26.22 -23.59 -0.43
C GLN A 20 27.30 -24.25 0.44
N GLY A 21 28.56 -24.01 0.06
CA GLY A 21 29.69 -24.63 0.73
C GLY A 21 29.75 -26.12 0.45
N VAL A 22 29.38 -26.95 1.42
CA VAL A 22 29.34 -28.42 1.27
C VAL A 22 27.95 -28.98 1.05
N ALA A 23 26.90 -28.16 1.23
CA ALA A 23 25.53 -28.53 0.97
C ALA A 23 25.26 -28.47 -0.54
N ARG A 24 24.68 -29.53 -1.09
CA ARG A 24 24.23 -29.62 -2.48
C ARG A 24 22.88 -28.94 -2.66
N GLY A 25 22.48 -28.70 -3.90
CA GLY A 25 21.22 -28.01 -4.21
C GLY A 25 19.94 -28.73 -3.78
N ASN A 26 20.02 -29.97 -3.29
CA ASN A 26 18.90 -30.72 -2.71
C ASN A 26 19.02 -30.90 -1.18
N GLU A 27 20.03 -30.30 -0.56
CA GLU A 27 20.39 -30.53 0.82
C GLU A 27 20.06 -29.30 1.69
N PHE A 28 19.09 -29.44 2.59
CA PHE A 28 18.62 -28.34 3.43
C PHE A 28 18.67 -28.69 4.92
N ARG A 29 18.92 -27.69 5.76
CA ARG A 29 18.85 -27.86 7.21
C ARG A 29 17.40 -28.04 7.65
N THR A 30 17.12 -29.01 8.53
CA THR A 30 15.79 -29.12 9.14
C THR A 30 15.45 -27.85 9.94
N HIS A 31 14.35 -27.18 9.57
CA HIS A 31 13.86 -26.03 10.29
C HIS A 31 13.23 -26.46 11.63
N PRO A 32 13.56 -25.83 12.78
CA PRO A 32 12.86 -26.05 14.03
C PRO A 32 11.35 -25.84 13.90
N LEU A 33 10.52 -26.84 14.20
CA LEU A 33 9.05 -26.68 14.15
C LEU A 33 8.47 -25.85 15.32
N TRP A 34 9.31 -25.13 16.07
CA TRP A 34 8.84 -24.10 17.00
C TRP A 34 8.07 -23.07 16.17
N GLY A 35 6.91 -22.62 16.63
CA GLY A 35 6.22 -21.49 16.00
C GLY A 35 5.71 -21.81 14.60
N ILE A 36 5.64 -23.10 14.23
CA ILE A 36 5.34 -23.50 12.85
C ILE A 36 3.97 -22.98 12.39
N ALA A 37 3.05 -22.74 13.32
CA ALA A 37 1.75 -22.14 13.06
C ALA A 37 1.79 -20.66 12.66
N SER A 38 2.97 -20.05 12.51
CA SER A 38 3.11 -18.62 12.20
C SER A 38 4.25 -18.29 11.24
N VAL A 39 4.76 -19.28 10.51
CA VAL A 39 5.92 -19.13 9.61
C VAL A 39 5.64 -19.68 8.21
N GLY A 40 4.36 -19.81 7.85
CA GLY A 40 3.97 -20.04 6.47
C GLY A 40 4.37 -18.86 5.58
N PRO A 41 4.47 -19.05 4.25
CA PRO A 41 4.38 -20.34 3.55
C PRO A 41 5.58 -21.26 3.86
N TYR A 42 5.40 -22.56 3.63
CA TYR A 42 6.31 -23.62 4.04
C TYR A 42 7.27 -24.05 2.93
N LEU A 43 8.30 -24.82 3.32
CA LEU A 43 9.48 -25.21 2.51
C LEU A 43 10.44 -24.05 2.26
N HIS A 44 11.64 -24.37 1.79
CA HIS A 44 12.75 -23.41 1.67
C HIS A 44 12.50 -22.31 0.63
N ASP A 45 11.57 -22.53 -0.29
CA ASP A 45 11.20 -21.64 -1.38
C ASP A 45 9.75 -21.16 -1.29
N GLY A 46 9.05 -21.47 -0.19
CA GLY A 46 7.69 -21.00 0.07
C GLY A 46 6.62 -21.58 -0.85
N ARG A 47 6.88 -22.66 -1.60
CA ARG A 47 5.91 -23.20 -2.59
C ARG A 47 4.70 -23.93 -1.97
N ALA A 48 4.70 -24.16 -0.66
CA ALA A 48 3.65 -24.94 0.01
C ALA A 48 2.87 -24.07 1.00
N ASP A 49 1.60 -23.83 0.73
CA ASP A 49 0.74 -22.96 1.56
C ASP A 49 0.16 -23.66 2.79
N THR A 50 0.10 -24.99 2.75
CA THR A 50 -0.40 -25.82 3.85
C THR A 50 0.66 -26.79 4.34
N LEU A 51 0.62 -27.12 5.63
CA LEU A 51 1.49 -28.15 6.21
C LEU A 51 1.29 -29.51 5.55
N THR A 52 0.05 -29.84 5.17
CA THR A 52 -0.27 -31.06 4.42
C THR A 52 0.47 -31.08 3.08
N SER A 53 0.37 -30.00 2.30
CA SER A 53 1.08 -29.87 1.03
C SER A 53 2.59 -29.96 1.22
N ALA A 54 3.13 -29.25 2.22
CA ALA A 54 4.55 -29.28 2.54
C ALA A 54 5.04 -30.70 2.87
N ILE A 55 4.31 -31.45 3.71
CA ILE A 55 4.64 -32.85 4.05
C ILE A 55 4.63 -33.71 2.78
N LEU A 56 3.59 -33.60 1.95
CA LEU A 56 3.43 -34.38 0.72
C LEU A 56 4.47 -34.07 -0.38
N MET A 57 5.17 -32.94 -0.28
CA MET A 57 6.27 -32.59 -1.19
C MET A 57 7.64 -33.13 -0.75
N HIS A 58 7.79 -33.70 0.45
CA HIS A 58 9.10 -34.19 0.91
C HIS A 58 9.56 -35.44 0.14
N GLY A 59 10.71 -35.36 -0.50
CA GLY A 59 11.41 -36.50 -1.11
C GLY A 59 12.65 -36.91 -0.31
N GLY A 60 13.59 -37.57 -0.99
CA GLY A 60 14.92 -37.88 -0.44
C GLY A 60 14.87 -38.67 0.86
N GLU A 61 15.53 -38.17 1.90
CA GLU A 61 15.53 -38.77 3.25
C GLU A 61 14.17 -38.63 3.97
N GLY A 62 13.33 -37.66 3.59
CA GLY A 62 11.98 -37.46 4.13
C GLY A 62 10.90 -38.36 3.51
N GLN A 63 11.19 -38.99 2.38
CA GLN A 63 10.26 -39.80 1.57
C GLN A 63 9.47 -40.84 2.39
N ALA A 64 10.15 -41.57 3.28
CA ALA A 64 9.50 -42.61 4.07
C ALA A 64 8.48 -42.04 5.09
N ALA A 65 8.77 -40.85 5.65
CA ALA A 65 7.86 -40.16 6.56
C ALA A 65 6.66 -39.57 5.81
N ARG A 66 6.90 -39.03 4.61
CA ARG A 66 5.83 -38.59 3.70
C ARG A 66 4.87 -39.73 3.38
N ASP A 67 5.39 -40.86 2.89
CA ASP A 67 4.55 -41.98 2.47
C ASP A 67 3.77 -42.58 3.66
N ALA A 68 4.33 -42.51 4.87
CA ALA A 68 3.62 -42.90 6.08
C ALA A 68 2.48 -41.94 6.44
N PHE A 69 2.65 -40.64 6.24
CA PHE A 69 1.62 -39.63 6.43
C PHE A 69 0.50 -39.75 5.37
N ASP A 70 0.86 -39.93 4.10
CA ASP A 70 -0.10 -40.14 3.00
C ASP A 70 -0.97 -41.39 3.21
N ALA A 71 -0.42 -42.42 3.86
CA ALA A 71 -1.15 -43.64 4.19
C ALA A 71 -2.10 -43.53 5.41
N LEU A 72 -2.08 -42.42 6.16
CA LEU A 72 -3.01 -42.17 7.26
C LEU A 72 -4.42 -41.89 6.75
N SER A 73 -5.43 -42.12 7.60
CA SER A 73 -6.78 -41.63 7.34
C SER A 73 -6.84 -40.09 7.42
N GLU A 74 -7.86 -39.48 6.80
CA GLU A 74 -8.06 -38.01 6.85
C GLU A 74 -8.09 -37.46 8.28
N THR A 75 -8.71 -38.20 9.21
CA THR A 75 -8.75 -37.82 10.63
C THR A 75 -7.37 -37.87 11.27
N GLU A 76 -6.58 -38.90 10.99
CA GLU A 76 -5.22 -39.03 11.53
C GLU A 76 -4.27 -37.98 10.93
N GLN A 77 -4.42 -37.65 9.65
CA GLN A 77 -3.70 -36.53 9.03
C GLN A 77 -4.06 -35.22 9.74
N ALA A 78 -5.35 -34.94 9.95
CA ALA A 78 -5.80 -33.76 10.67
C ALA A 78 -5.24 -33.69 12.09
N ASP A 79 -5.16 -34.81 12.81
CA ASP A 79 -4.57 -34.88 14.16
C ASP A 79 -3.06 -34.52 14.14
N VAL A 80 -2.32 -34.96 13.12
CA VAL A 80 -0.90 -34.58 12.95
C VAL A 80 -0.77 -33.09 12.66
N ILE A 81 -1.59 -32.55 11.76
CA ILE A 81 -1.59 -31.11 11.47
C ILE A 81 -1.94 -30.29 12.72
N GLU A 82 -2.96 -30.69 13.48
CA GLU A 82 -3.37 -30.03 14.71
C GLU A 82 -2.25 -30.06 15.76
N PHE A 83 -1.53 -31.17 15.86
CA PHE A 83 -0.34 -31.26 16.70
C PHE A 83 0.76 -30.30 16.25
N LEU A 84 1.10 -30.25 14.94
CA LEU A 84 2.11 -29.31 14.43
C LEU A 84 1.72 -27.87 14.73
N MET A 85 0.48 -27.50 14.45
CA MET A 85 -0.06 -26.18 14.73
C MET A 85 -0.06 -25.86 16.24
N SER A 86 -0.01 -26.85 17.14
CA SER A 86 0.14 -26.63 18.59
C SER A 86 1.55 -26.27 19.05
N LEU A 87 2.58 -26.33 18.18
CA LEU A 87 3.99 -26.10 18.52
C LEU A 87 4.36 -24.61 18.67
N GLY A 88 3.38 -23.76 18.97
CA GLY A 88 3.51 -22.31 19.10
C GLY A 88 3.22 -21.58 17.79
N GLY A 89 3.00 -20.27 17.89
CA GLY A 89 2.69 -19.39 16.75
C GLY A 89 1.19 -19.15 16.52
N ARG A 90 0.29 -19.92 17.15
CA ARG A 90 -1.16 -19.65 17.07
C ARG A 90 -1.55 -18.32 17.74
N ASP A 91 -0.93 -18.04 18.88
CA ASP A 91 -1.14 -16.81 19.64
C ASP A 91 0.01 -15.84 19.31
N GLN A 92 -0.11 -15.11 18.19
CA GLN A 92 0.78 -14.00 17.87
C GLN A 92 0.13 -12.69 18.30
N HIS A 93 0.38 -12.28 19.53
CA HIS A 93 0.00 -10.94 19.97
C HIS A 93 1.24 -10.05 20.01
N SER A 94 1.24 -9.04 19.16
CA SER A 94 2.20 -7.94 19.21
C SER A 94 1.42 -6.65 19.47
N THR A 95 1.95 -5.79 20.33
CA THR A 95 1.39 -4.45 20.56
C THR A 95 1.92 -3.44 19.54
N GLY A 96 2.60 -3.91 18.49
CA GLY A 96 3.33 -3.11 17.53
C GLY A 96 4.82 -3.01 17.86
N LEU A 97 5.56 -2.22 17.07
CA LEU A 97 7.00 -2.01 17.18
C LEU A 97 7.35 -0.71 17.92
N LEU A 98 6.37 0.13 18.24
CA LEU A 98 6.55 1.28 19.10
C LEU A 98 6.89 0.82 20.52
N GLU A 99 7.99 1.35 21.04
CA GLU A 99 8.32 1.21 22.44
C GLU A 99 7.21 1.81 23.33
N PRO A 100 6.93 1.22 24.50
CA PRO A 100 6.03 1.83 25.46
C PRO A 100 6.41 3.29 25.75
N GLU A 101 5.43 4.20 25.71
CA GLU A 101 5.64 5.64 25.92
C GLU A 101 6.58 6.29 24.89
N ALA A 102 6.68 5.72 23.68
CA ALA A 102 7.47 6.30 22.58
C ALA A 102 7.15 7.79 22.38
N PRO A 103 8.16 8.68 22.34
CA PRO A 103 7.91 10.11 22.21
C PRO A 103 7.19 10.43 20.92
N VAL A 104 6.24 11.36 20.98
CA VAL A 104 5.59 11.94 19.81
C VAL A 104 6.54 12.95 19.17
N PRO A 105 6.84 12.85 17.87
CA PRO A 105 7.64 13.87 17.18
C PRO A 105 7.02 15.25 17.30
N ALA A 106 7.84 16.30 17.26
CA ALA A 106 7.35 17.66 17.44
C ALA A 106 6.46 18.11 16.27
N VAL A 107 5.71 19.20 16.48
CA VAL A 107 4.91 19.82 15.42
C VAL A 107 5.81 20.19 14.24
N GLY A 108 5.43 19.75 13.04
CA GLY A 108 6.18 19.99 11.80
C GLY A 108 7.37 19.06 11.58
N GLU A 109 7.64 18.10 12.47
CA GLU A 109 8.54 16.98 12.20
C GLU A 109 7.78 15.82 11.55
N TYR A 110 8.50 14.94 10.85
CA TYR A 110 7.92 13.72 10.30
C TYR A 110 7.27 12.88 11.41
N GLY A 111 6.04 12.41 11.15
CA GLY A 111 5.26 11.62 12.12
C GLY A 111 4.69 12.43 13.30
N GLY A 112 4.95 13.73 13.36
CA GLY A 112 4.39 14.65 14.35
C GLY A 112 3.05 15.26 13.88
N PRO A 113 2.28 15.89 14.79
CA PRO A 113 1.04 16.54 14.43
C PRO A 113 1.28 17.84 13.64
N PHE A 114 0.31 18.27 12.83
CA PHE A 114 0.40 19.51 12.04
C PHE A 114 0.29 20.79 12.90
N ARG A 115 -0.20 20.66 14.14
CA ARG A 115 -0.36 21.75 15.11
C ARG A 115 -0.22 21.22 16.53
N ASP A 116 -0.11 22.12 17.49
CA ASP A 116 -0.24 21.77 18.90
C ASP A 116 -1.62 21.15 19.17
N LEU A 117 -1.61 20.06 19.94
CA LEU A 117 -2.79 19.32 20.39
C LEU A 117 -3.01 19.60 21.88
N ASP A 118 -4.26 19.71 22.30
CA ASP A 118 -4.58 19.71 23.73
C ASP A 118 -4.38 18.32 24.36
N ALA A 119 -4.63 18.19 25.67
CA ALA A 119 -4.38 16.94 26.39
C ALA A 119 -5.26 15.77 25.90
N ASP A 120 -6.51 16.04 25.53
CA ASP A 120 -7.45 15.00 25.09
C ASP A 120 -7.13 14.61 23.64
N GLU A 121 -6.84 15.59 22.79
CA GLU A 121 -6.38 15.38 21.42
C GLU A 121 -5.06 14.60 21.39
N MET A 122 -4.09 14.94 22.24
CA MET A 122 -2.81 14.23 22.30
C MET A 122 -2.99 12.78 22.76
N ALA A 123 -3.86 12.53 23.74
CA ALA A 123 -4.17 11.16 24.16
C ALA A 123 -4.76 10.34 23.01
N ARG A 124 -5.67 10.94 22.23
CA ARG A 124 -6.26 10.31 21.04
C ARG A 124 -5.24 10.09 19.93
N PHE A 125 -4.35 11.06 19.70
CA PHE A 125 -3.25 10.94 18.73
C PHE A 125 -2.32 9.77 19.07
N ILE A 126 -1.94 9.64 20.34
CA ILE A 126 -1.10 8.53 20.82
C ILE A 126 -1.84 7.21 20.62
N LYS A 127 -3.13 7.14 20.99
CA LYS A 127 -3.92 5.92 20.82
C LYS A 127 -4.05 5.49 19.37
N GLY A 128 -4.35 6.43 18.47
CA GLY A 128 -4.41 6.18 17.03
C GLY A 128 -3.07 5.76 16.44
N ARG A 129 -1.97 6.36 16.91
CA ARG A 129 -0.59 5.99 16.52
C ARG A 129 -0.24 4.56 16.95
N GLU A 130 -0.61 4.17 18.16
CA GLU A 130 -0.43 2.79 18.65
C GLU A 130 -1.26 1.80 17.81
N LEU A 131 -2.49 2.14 17.46
CA LEU A 131 -3.35 1.29 16.62
C LEU A 131 -2.82 1.17 15.18
N PHE A 132 -2.27 2.25 14.62
CA PHE A 132 -1.63 2.25 13.30
C PHE A 132 -0.40 1.32 13.26
N ASP A 133 0.30 1.21 14.38
CA ASP A 133 1.51 0.39 14.56
C ASP A 133 1.22 -1.05 15.00
N ARG A 134 0.03 -1.31 15.56
CA ARG A 134 -0.40 -2.61 16.08
C ARG A 134 -0.48 -3.65 14.97
N ASP A 135 0.09 -4.82 15.24
CA ASP A 135 -0.09 -5.99 14.37
C ASP A 135 -1.46 -6.63 14.66
N PHE A 136 -2.16 -7.00 13.60
CA PHE A 136 -3.40 -7.76 13.60
C PHE A 136 -3.07 -9.21 13.22
N GLY A 137 -3.19 -10.12 14.19
CA GLY A 137 -2.95 -11.54 14.00
C GLY A 137 -4.21 -12.32 13.61
N ASN A 138 -4.04 -13.62 13.39
CA ASN A 138 -5.14 -14.56 13.12
C ASN A 138 -6.18 -14.60 14.26
N ASP A 139 -5.76 -14.30 15.49
CA ASP A 139 -6.61 -14.25 16.68
C ASP A 139 -7.60 -13.08 16.68
N VAL A 140 -7.33 -12.05 15.87
CA VAL A 140 -8.20 -10.87 15.69
C VAL A 140 -8.82 -10.81 14.29
N GLY A 141 -8.83 -11.92 13.54
CA GLY A 141 -9.58 -12.05 12.29
C GLY A 141 -8.92 -11.42 11.07
N ILE A 142 -7.59 -11.25 11.08
CA ILE A 142 -6.90 -10.70 9.91
C ILE A 142 -7.19 -11.53 8.66
N GLY A 143 -7.48 -10.85 7.55
CA GLY A 143 -7.76 -11.45 6.28
C GLY A 143 -9.15 -12.07 6.15
N GLY A 144 -10.02 -12.02 7.17
CA GLY A 144 -11.37 -12.62 7.15
C GLY A 144 -12.24 -12.20 5.96
N LEU A 145 -12.03 -10.98 5.45
CA LEU A 145 -12.71 -10.44 4.28
C LEU A 145 -12.00 -10.75 2.95
N VAL A 146 -12.08 -11.97 2.40
CA VAL A 146 -12.10 -12.22 0.94
C VAL A 146 -12.60 -13.64 0.61
N GLY A 147 -13.68 -13.72 -0.17
CA GLY A 147 -13.91 -14.82 -1.12
C GLY A 147 -14.74 -16.01 -0.63
N ALA A 148 -15.58 -16.56 -1.53
CA ALA A 148 -16.47 -17.71 -1.31
C ALA A 148 -15.74 -19.04 -0.98
N ASP A 149 -14.42 -19.00 -0.84
CA ASP A 149 -13.49 -20.10 -0.58
C ASP A 149 -12.96 -20.12 0.86
N ASN A 150 -13.48 -19.25 1.75
CA ASN A 150 -13.05 -19.10 3.15
C ASN A 150 -11.57 -18.71 3.31
N GLY A 151 -10.89 -18.30 2.23
CA GLY A 151 -9.44 -18.10 2.21
C GLY A 151 -9.04 -16.72 2.68
N GLY A 152 -8.67 -16.57 3.95
CA GLY A 152 -8.34 -15.24 4.48
C GLY A 152 -7.10 -14.63 3.80
N ARG A 153 -7.15 -13.35 3.42
CA ARG A 153 -6.15 -12.67 2.56
C ARG A 153 -5.91 -11.22 2.97
N PHE A 154 -4.65 -10.78 2.90
CA PHE A 154 -4.25 -9.43 3.31
C PHE A 154 -2.92 -9.01 2.67
N ASN A 155 -2.57 -7.71 2.72
CA ASN A 155 -1.30 -7.19 2.19
C ASN A 155 -0.27 -6.90 3.28
N GLY A 156 -0.72 -6.68 4.51
CA GLY A 156 0.13 -6.49 5.69
C GLY A 156 -0.66 -6.76 6.95
N ASP A 157 0.03 -6.90 8.07
CA ASP A 157 -0.57 -7.13 9.38
C ASP A 157 -0.82 -5.84 10.17
N SER A 158 -0.46 -4.68 9.63
CA SER A 158 -0.61 -3.38 10.27
C SER A 158 -0.59 -2.27 9.23
N CYS A 159 -1.07 -1.07 9.56
CA CYS A 159 -0.86 0.08 8.69
C CYS A 159 0.64 0.39 8.53
N ARG A 160 1.42 0.23 9.63
CA ARG A 160 2.88 0.32 9.60
C ARG A 160 3.50 -0.65 8.60
N ALA A 161 2.97 -1.85 8.41
CA ALA A 161 3.58 -2.83 7.50
C ALA A 161 3.82 -2.27 6.09
N CYS A 162 3.03 -1.26 5.69
CA CYS A 162 3.17 -0.59 4.39
C CYS A 162 3.61 0.88 4.52
N HIS A 163 3.27 1.59 5.61
CA HIS A 163 3.44 3.05 5.74
C HIS A 163 4.43 3.45 6.85
N PHE A 164 5.75 3.35 6.60
CA PHE A 164 6.75 3.49 7.68
C PHE A 164 8.06 4.18 7.34
N ASP A 165 8.39 4.45 6.07
CA ASP A 165 9.68 5.04 5.71
C ASP A 165 9.49 6.53 5.34
N PRO A 166 10.15 7.49 6.01
CA PRO A 166 11.23 7.31 7.01
C PRO A 166 10.77 7.08 8.46
N VAL A 167 9.49 7.35 8.75
CA VAL A 167 8.84 7.09 10.05
C VAL A 167 7.40 6.64 9.83
N LEU A 168 6.71 6.22 10.90
CA LEU A 168 5.28 5.90 10.85
C LEU A 168 4.46 6.96 10.09
N GLY A 169 3.68 6.50 9.12
CA GLY A 169 2.93 7.33 8.18
C GLY A 169 3.69 7.64 6.88
N GLY A 170 4.93 7.17 6.75
CA GLY A 170 5.76 7.28 5.55
C GLY A 170 5.30 6.39 4.39
N SER A 171 6.08 6.39 3.31
CA SER A 171 5.83 5.53 2.15
C SER A 171 6.40 4.12 2.36
N GLY A 172 5.93 3.18 1.54
CA GLY A 172 6.48 1.83 1.47
C GLY A 172 7.47 1.65 0.30
N PRO A 173 8.53 0.84 0.46
CA PRO A 173 9.40 0.44 -0.65
C PRO A 173 8.65 -0.41 -1.69
N ARG A 174 9.24 -0.55 -2.89
CA ARG A 174 8.64 -1.27 -4.04
C ARG A 174 8.14 -2.68 -3.71
N GLY A 175 8.80 -3.38 -2.80
CA GLY A 175 8.42 -4.74 -2.38
C GLY A 175 7.09 -4.83 -1.64
N LEU A 176 6.53 -3.69 -1.22
CA LEU A 176 5.25 -3.58 -0.50
C LEU A 176 4.15 -2.95 -1.34
N ASN A 177 4.41 -2.73 -2.63
CA ASN A 177 3.39 -2.24 -3.54
C ASN A 177 2.25 -3.25 -3.62
N VAL A 178 1.02 -2.74 -3.58
CA VAL A 178 -0.18 -3.54 -3.76
C VAL A 178 -0.28 -3.98 -5.22
N MET A 179 -0.45 -5.26 -5.46
CA MET A 179 -0.72 -5.77 -6.81
C MET A 179 -2.19 -5.56 -7.13
N ARG A 180 -2.47 -4.99 -8.31
CA ARG A 180 -3.82 -4.89 -8.86
C ARG A 180 -3.94 -5.75 -10.11
N HIS A 181 -5.11 -6.33 -10.36
CA HIS A 181 -5.35 -7.19 -11.50
C HIS A 181 -6.75 -7.03 -12.12
N GLY A 182 -6.89 -7.51 -13.35
CA GLY A 182 -8.15 -7.56 -14.10
C GLY A 182 -7.97 -8.15 -15.49
N SER A 183 -9.00 -8.02 -16.33
CA SER A 183 -8.96 -8.45 -17.73
C SER A 183 -9.25 -7.27 -18.66
N ILE A 184 -8.58 -7.26 -19.80
CA ILE A 184 -8.83 -6.35 -20.92
C ILE A 184 -9.18 -7.20 -22.13
N ASP A 185 -10.35 -6.97 -22.73
CA ASP A 185 -10.78 -7.71 -23.93
C ASP A 185 -10.12 -7.19 -25.23
N GLU A 186 -10.48 -7.81 -26.37
CA GLU A 186 -9.93 -7.45 -27.69
C GLU A 186 -10.29 -6.01 -28.11
N ASP A 187 -11.35 -5.44 -27.55
CA ASP A 187 -11.80 -4.06 -27.80
C ASP A 187 -11.15 -3.05 -26.83
N GLY A 188 -10.31 -3.52 -25.91
CA GLY A 188 -9.62 -2.69 -24.92
C GLY A 188 -10.48 -2.34 -23.70
N VAL A 189 -11.60 -3.03 -23.48
CA VAL A 189 -12.49 -2.80 -22.34
C VAL A 189 -11.97 -3.53 -21.12
N PHE A 190 -11.70 -2.79 -20.05
CA PHE A 190 -11.32 -3.35 -18.77
C PHE A 190 -12.52 -3.94 -18.03
N THR A 191 -12.35 -5.13 -17.44
CA THR A 191 -13.28 -5.77 -16.52
C THR A 191 -12.56 -6.10 -15.22
N ALA A 192 -13.11 -5.62 -14.10
CA ALA A 192 -12.61 -5.98 -12.78
C ALA A 192 -12.95 -7.45 -12.47
N PRO A 193 -12.08 -8.17 -11.75
CA PRO A 193 -12.38 -9.51 -11.25
C PRO A 193 -13.63 -9.50 -10.35
N SER A 194 -14.35 -10.62 -10.33
CA SER A 194 -15.53 -10.79 -9.47
C SER A 194 -15.19 -11.08 -8.00
N THR A 195 -13.91 -11.26 -7.68
CA THR A 195 -13.40 -11.52 -6.33
C THR A 195 -13.29 -10.23 -5.53
N THR A 196 -13.96 -10.12 -4.39
CA THR A 196 -13.88 -8.93 -3.51
C THR A 196 -12.62 -8.97 -2.64
N PRO A 197 -11.84 -7.89 -2.46
CA PRO A 197 -11.95 -6.58 -3.12
C PRO A 197 -11.47 -6.63 -4.58
N ASN A 198 -12.38 -6.26 -5.48
CA ASN A 198 -12.40 -6.52 -6.93
C ASN A 198 -11.02 -6.64 -7.61
N THR A 199 -10.18 -5.62 -7.50
CA THR A 199 -8.92 -5.53 -8.26
C THR A 199 -7.67 -5.81 -7.43
N ILE A 200 -7.75 -6.01 -6.12
CA ILE A 200 -6.55 -6.23 -5.28
C ILE A 200 -6.19 -7.71 -5.32
N LEU A 201 -4.95 -7.99 -5.68
CA LEU A 201 -4.34 -9.29 -5.48
C LEU A 201 -3.48 -9.21 -4.21
N HIS A 202 -4.01 -9.76 -3.11
CA HIS A 202 -3.32 -9.77 -1.83
C HIS A 202 -2.02 -10.59 -1.87
N ARG A 203 -1.01 -10.12 -1.17
CA ARG A 203 0.30 -10.77 -1.08
C ARG A 203 0.31 -11.92 -0.06
N GLU A 204 -0.41 -11.76 1.04
CA GLU A 204 -0.41 -12.68 2.17
C GLU A 204 -1.74 -13.43 2.28
N ILE A 205 -1.67 -14.63 2.86
CA ILE A 205 -2.80 -15.52 3.06
C ILE A 205 -2.77 -16.03 4.50
N VAL A 206 -3.95 -16.16 5.10
CA VAL A 206 -4.13 -16.78 6.40
C VAL A 206 -3.71 -18.24 6.34
N ILE A 207 -3.03 -18.70 7.39
CA ILE A 207 -2.44 -20.03 7.42
C ILE A 207 -3.52 -21.11 7.26
N GLY A 208 -3.27 -22.04 6.34
CA GLY A 208 -4.19 -23.13 6.03
C GLY A 208 -5.07 -22.90 4.79
N PHE A 209 -4.94 -21.73 4.16
CA PHE A 209 -5.63 -21.41 2.90
C PHE A 209 -4.65 -21.31 1.74
N ASN A 210 -5.17 -21.46 0.52
CA ASN A 210 -4.39 -21.35 -0.71
C ASN A 210 -4.52 -19.94 -1.32
N PRO A 211 -3.49 -19.48 -2.05
CA PRO A 211 -3.56 -18.25 -2.83
C PRO A 211 -4.71 -18.32 -3.82
N PRO A 212 -5.38 -17.20 -4.10
CA PRO A 212 -6.15 -17.10 -5.32
C PRO A 212 -5.17 -17.12 -6.49
N GLU A 213 -5.20 -18.20 -7.27
CA GLU A 213 -4.58 -18.16 -8.59
C GLU A 213 -5.46 -17.29 -9.49
N PRO A 214 -4.92 -16.22 -10.10
CA PRO A 214 -5.64 -15.47 -11.12
C PRO A 214 -6.14 -16.42 -12.20
N THR A 215 -7.40 -16.28 -12.61
CA THR A 215 -7.94 -17.11 -13.70
C THR A 215 -7.20 -16.84 -15.00
N GLU A 216 -7.25 -17.77 -15.96
CA GLU A 216 -6.65 -17.58 -17.30
C GLU A 216 -7.17 -16.34 -18.04
N GLU A 217 -8.31 -15.78 -17.60
CA GLU A 217 -8.91 -14.57 -18.16
C GLU A 217 -8.19 -13.28 -17.68
N ILE A 218 -7.50 -13.32 -16.53
CA ILE A 218 -6.76 -12.17 -16.00
C ILE A 218 -5.49 -11.97 -16.83
N ASN A 219 -5.40 -10.80 -17.48
CA ASN A 219 -4.31 -10.49 -18.41
C ASN A 219 -3.66 -9.12 -18.18
N VAL A 220 -4.12 -8.35 -17.18
CA VAL A 220 -3.48 -7.11 -16.75
C VAL A 220 -3.12 -7.20 -15.27
N PHE A 221 -1.89 -6.78 -14.96
CA PHE A 221 -1.34 -6.69 -13.61
C PHE A 221 -0.62 -5.36 -13.46
N GLU A 222 -0.91 -4.64 -12.39
CA GLU A 222 -0.38 -3.31 -12.13
C GLU A 222 0.02 -3.15 -10.67
N MET A 223 1.26 -2.76 -10.43
CA MET A 223 1.71 -2.39 -9.10
C MET A 223 1.15 -1.02 -8.71
N ARG A 224 0.74 -0.87 -7.45
CA ARG A 224 0.42 0.41 -6.82
C ARG A 224 1.40 0.70 -5.69
N GLN A 225 2.18 1.76 -5.86
CA GLN A 225 3.13 2.24 -4.87
C GLN A 225 2.40 2.68 -3.60
N THR A 226 2.91 2.34 -2.43
CA THR A 226 2.30 2.74 -1.15
C THR A 226 2.70 4.17 -0.78
N PRO A 227 1.82 5.18 -0.95
CA PRO A 227 2.19 6.56 -0.70
C PRO A 227 2.31 6.85 0.80
N ALA A 228 2.99 7.94 1.15
CA ALA A 228 2.94 8.46 2.52
C ALA A 228 1.53 9.01 2.84
N VAL A 229 1.14 8.92 4.12
CA VAL A 229 -0.13 9.44 4.66
C VAL A 229 0.05 10.76 5.43
N PHE A 230 1.21 11.39 5.32
CA PHE A 230 1.49 12.70 5.89
C PHE A 230 0.56 13.78 5.28
N GLY A 231 -0.01 14.62 6.14
CA GLY A 231 -0.83 15.76 5.73
C GLY A 231 -2.18 15.41 5.10
N LEU A 232 -2.63 14.15 5.14
CA LEU A 232 -3.94 13.80 4.53
C LEU A 232 -5.11 14.54 5.16
N GLY A 233 -5.08 14.85 6.46
CA GLY A 233 -6.11 15.68 7.08
C GLY A 233 -6.13 17.13 6.60
N LEU A 234 -4.98 17.67 6.18
CA LEU A 234 -4.93 18.99 5.53
C LEU A 234 -5.58 18.95 4.14
N ILE A 235 -5.39 17.85 3.40
CA ILE A 235 -6.04 17.60 2.10
C ILE A 235 -7.55 17.41 2.27
N ASP A 236 -7.96 16.63 3.27
CA ASP A 236 -9.36 16.39 3.61
C ASP A 236 -10.11 17.69 3.94
N ALA A 237 -9.42 18.64 4.60
CA ALA A 237 -9.96 19.95 4.93
C ALA A 237 -10.05 20.95 3.76
N ILE A 238 -9.63 20.58 2.54
CA ILE A 238 -9.82 21.41 1.34
C ILE A 238 -11.28 21.32 0.91
N ALA A 239 -11.95 22.45 0.70
CA ALA A 239 -13.33 22.42 0.22
C ALA A 239 -13.41 21.85 -1.21
N ASP A 240 -14.43 21.05 -1.51
CA ASP A 240 -14.68 20.48 -2.84
C ASP A 240 -14.69 21.56 -3.93
N SER A 241 -15.30 22.72 -3.63
CA SER A 241 -15.33 23.87 -4.53
C SER A 241 -13.95 24.42 -4.87
N THR A 242 -12.97 24.29 -3.97
CA THR A 242 -11.58 24.69 -4.24
C THR A 242 -10.94 23.76 -5.26
N ILE A 243 -11.20 22.45 -5.19
CA ILE A 243 -10.67 21.46 -6.14
C ILE A 243 -11.36 21.65 -7.50
N ILE A 244 -12.70 21.68 -7.51
CA ILE A 244 -13.54 21.85 -8.70
C ILE A 244 -13.21 23.14 -9.45
N ALA A 245 -12.81 24.20 -8.76
CA ALA A 245 -12.44 25.47 -9.41
C ALA A 245 -11.21 25.38 -10.33
N ASN A 246 -10.41 24.30 -10.25
CA ASN A 246 -9.27 24.08 -11.14
C ASN A 246 -9.58 23.14 -12.31
N GLU A 247 -10.80 22.61 -12.42
CA GLU A 247 -11.16 21.70 -13.52
C GLU A 247 -11.08 22.39 -14.89
N ASP A 248 -10.55 21.66 -15.88
CA ASP A 248 -10.60 22.03 -17.29
C ASP A 248 -10.84 20.80 -18.20
N PRO A 249 -11.91 20.02 -18.01
CA PRO A 249 -12.13 18.75 -18.71
C PRO A 249 -12.29 18.89 -20.24
N THR A 250 -12.41 20.11 -20.75
CA THR A 250 -12.57 20.39 -22.19
C THR A 250 -11.36 21.08 -22.81
N ASP A 251 -10.25 21.24 -22.08
CA ASP A 251 -9.08 22.01 -22.51
C ASP A 251 -9.49 23.38 -23.07
N ALA A 252 -10.30 24.12 -22.30
CA ALA A 252 -10.90 25.38 -22.72
C ALA A 252 -9.85 26.47 -22.98
N ASN A 253 -8.67 26.34 -22.35
CA ASN A 253 -7.53 27.23 -22.55
C ASN A 253 -6.57 26.77 -23.68
N SER A 254 -6.80 25.58 -24.27
CA SER A 254 -6.02 24.99 -25.36
C SER A 254 -4.54 24.82 -25.05
N ASP A 255 -4.24 24.44 -23.82
CA ASP A 255 -2.89 24.20 -23.34
C ASP A 255 -2.50 22.71 -23.30
N GLY A 256 -3.44 21.83 -23.68
CA GLY A 256 -3.27 20.40 -23.83
C GLY A 256 -3.51 19.60 -22.55
N ILE A 257 -4.02 20.23 -21.49
CA ILE A 257 -4.31 19.62 -20.20
C ILE A 257 -5.82 19.61 -19.99
N SER A 258 -6.35 18.50 -19.46
CA SER A 258 -7.80 18.27 -19.34
C SER A 258 -8.20 17.75 -17.96
N GLY A 259 -7.58 18.31 -16.92
CA GLY A 259 -7.79 17.89 -15.53
C GLY A 259 -9.25 17.92 -15.09
N ARG A 260 -9.68 16.87 -14.38
CA ARG A 260 -11.04 16.75 -13.83
C ARG A 260 -11.07 16.14 -12.44
N ALA A 261 -12.05 16.50 -11.62
CA ALA A 261 -12.24 15.85 -10.34
C ALA A 261 -12.78 14.42 -10.54
N HIS A 262 -12.49 13.55 -9.58
CA HIS A 262 -13.15 12.24 -9.51
C HIS A 262 -14.42 12.36 -8.67
N ILE A 263 -15.58 12.29 -9.31
CA ILE A 263 -16.86 12.18 -8.61
C ILE A 263 -17.20 10.70 -8.47
N LEU A 264 -17.37 10.25 -7.23
CA LEU A 264 -17.68 8.86 -6.88
C LEU A 264 -19.15 8.54 -7.22
N GLU A 265 -19.51 7.26 -7.21
CA GLU A 265 -20.88 6.81 -7.54
C GLU A 265 -21.95 7.40 -6.61
N ASP A 266 -21.58 7.66 -5.34
CA ASP A 266 -22.45 8.30 -4.35
C ASP A 266 -22.53 9.83 -4.48
N GLY A 267 -21.80 10.42 -5.44
CA GLY A 267 -21.78 11.84 -5.74
C GLY A 267 -20.77 12.66 -4.91
N ARG A 268 -20.03 12.07 -3.98
CA ARG A 268 -18.96 12.76 -3.26
C ARG A 268 -17.72 12.95 -4.14
N LEU A 269 -16.97 14.03 -3.88
CA LEU A 269 -15.67 14.23 -4.51
C LEU A 269 -14.64 13.33 -3.83
N GLY A 270 -14.00 12.48 -4.63
CA GLY A 270 -12.84 11.71 -4.22
C GLY A 270 -11.55 12.53 -4.32
N ARG A 271 -10.63 12.35 -3.36
CA ARG A 271 -9.41 13.17 -3.22
C ARG A 271 -8.17 12.40 -2.76
N LEU A 272 -8.36 11.24 -2.14
CA LEU A 272 -7.31 10.38 -1.60
C LEU A 272 -7.14 9.14 -2.48
N GLY A 273 -5.98 8.49 -2.36
CA GLY A 273 -5.58 7.40 -3.25
C GLY A 273 -4.99 7.89 -4.58
N TRP A 274 -4.53 6.95 -5.40
CA TRP A 274 -3.86 7.22 -6.67
C TRP A 274 -4.79 7.67 -7.79
N LYS A 275 -6.05 7.25 -7.76
CA LYS A 275 -7.10 7.67 -8.70
C LYS A 275 -8.16 8.52 -8.01
N ALA A 276 -7.80 9.17 -6.91
CA ALA A 276 -8.73 9.99 -6.12
C ALA A 276 -10.02 9.22 -5.75
N GLN A 277 -9.93 7.92 -5.47
CA GLN A 277 -11.11 7.06 -5.31
C GLN A 277 -11.70 7.07 -3.88
N VAL A 278 -11.06 7.77 -2.94
CA VAL A 278 -11.51 7.86 -1.54
C VAL A 278 -11.78 9.31 -1.16
N PRO A 279 -12.93 9.64 -0.52
CA PRO A 279 -13.35 11.03 -0.33
C PRO A 279 -12.84 11.71 0.94
N SER A 280 -12.47 10.96 1.99
CA SER A 280 -12.02 11.49 3.28
C SER A 280 -11.03 10.57 3.99
N VAL A 281 -10.33 11.07 5.01
CA VAL A 281 -9.40 10.25 5.82
C VAL A 281 -10.13 9.15 6.57
N ALA A 282 -11.35 9.42 7.06
CA ALA A 282 -12.17 8.42 7.74
C ALA A 282 -12.52 7.25 6.80
N GLU A 283 -12.96 7.55 5.57
CA GLU A 283 -13.23 6.50 4.57
C GLU A 283 -11.95 5.78 4.16
N PHE A 284 -10.80 6.47 4.12
CA PHE A 284 -9.51 5.86 3.80
C PHE A 284 -9.10 4.81 4.82
N VAL A 285 -9.25 5.10 6.12
CA VAL A 285 -8.98 4.11 7.18
C VAL A 285 -9.92 2.91 7.05
N ARG A 286 -11.21 3.15 6.84
CA ARG A 286 -12.23 2.09 6.69
C ARG A 286 -11.97 1.20 5.47
N ASP A 287 -11.62 1.82 4.34
CA ASP A 287 -11.22 1.12 3.11
C ASP A 287 -9.97 0.28 3.35
N ALA A 288 -8.91 0.84 3.93
CA ALA A 288 -7.66 0.11 4.16
C ALA A 288 -7.81 -1.06 5.15
N LEU A 289 -8.54 -0.87 6.27
CA LEU A 289 -8.77 -1.94 7.25
C LEU A 289 -9.46 -3.17 6.61
N THR A 290 -10.38 -2.92 5.69
CA THR A 290 -11.21 -3.98 5.10
C THR A 290 -10.60 -4.53 3.81
N ALA A 291 -10.18 -3.66 2.89
CA ALA A 291 -9.65 -4.06 1.59
C ALA A 291 -8.19 -4.49 1.63
N GLU A 292 -7.36 -3.98 2.55
CA GLU A 292 -5.93 -4.31 2.63
C GLU A 292 -5.60 -5.28 3.76
N LEU A 293 -6.27 -5.18 4.92
CA LEU A 293 -6.04 -6.07 6.07
C LEU A 293 -7.12 -7.15 6.24
N GLY A 294 -8.26 -7.02 5.56
CA GLY A 294 -9.33 -8.01 5.61
C GLY A 294 -10.14 -8.04 6.92
N LEU A 295 -10.19 -6.95 7.68
CA LEU A 295 -10.88 -6.88 8.98
C LEU A 295 -12.28 -6.28 8.84
N SER A 296 -13.30 -6.83 9.50
CA SER A 296 -14.61 -6.19 9.55
C SER A 296 -14.65 -5.03 10.55
N ILE A 297 -15.52 -4.06 10.26
CA ILE A 297 -15.60 -2.80 10.99
C ILE A 297 -17.03 -2.45 11.39
N GLU A 298 -17.19 -1.69 12.46
CA GLU A 298 -18.50 -1.19 12.85
C GLU A 298 -19.11 -0.25 11.77
N SER A 299 -20.40 -0.43 11.48
CA SER A 299 -21.15 0.46 10.58
C SER A 299 -21.20 1.88 11.15
N GLN A 300 -21.02 2.86 10.26
CA GLN A 300 -21.09 4.29 10.56
C GLN A 300 -21.83 5.03 9.42
N GLU A 301 -22.81 4.36 8.79
CA GLU A 301 -23.60 4.96 7.71
C GLU A 301 -24.38 6.19 8.18
N GLU A 302 -24.79 6.23 9.45
CA GLU A 302 -25.44 7.41 10.04
C GLU A 302 -24.55 8.65 10.09
N ASP A 303 -23.23 8.45 10.06
CA ASP A 303 -22.22 9.50 10.03
C ASP A 303 -21.80 9.85 8.58
N GLY A 304 -22.43 9.23 7.58
CA GLY A 304 -22.15 9.45 6.16
C GLY A 304 -20.90 8.73 5.64
N LEU A 305 -20.48 7.67 6.33
CA LEU A 305 -19.36 6.80 5.95
C LEU A 305 -19.90 5.48 5.37
N PHE A 306 -19.49 5.17 4.14
CA PHE A 306 -20.03 4.06 3.34
C PHE A 306 -18.99 3.01 2.97
N PHE A 307 -17.70 3.25 3.21
CA PHE A 307 -16.65 2.28 2.92
C PHE A 307 -16.54 1.26 4.04
N GLY A 308 -16.04 0.08 3.65
CA GLY A 308 -15.74 -1.04 4.52
C GLY A 308 -16.86 -2.05 4.66
N VAL A 309 -16.50 -3.22 5.18
CA VAL A 309 -17.40 -4.36 5.37
C VAL A 309 -17.63 -4.59 6.85
N THR A 310 -18.88 -4.89 7.22
CA THR A 310 -19.30 -4.91 8.63
C THR A 310 -19.42 -6.30 9.24
N ALA A 311 -19.23 -7.33 8.43
CA ALA A 311 -19.23 -8.73 8.85
C ALA A 311 -18.50 -9.57 7.82
N ASP A 312 -17.83 -10.63 8.27
CA ASP A 312 -17.25 -11.62 7.38
C ASP A 312 -17.69 -13.05 7.71
N THR A 313 -16.89 -14.05 7.33
CA THR A 313 -17.22 -15.47 7.44
C THR A 313 -16.23 -16.28 8.25
N ASP A 314 -15.29 -15.61 8.92
CA ASP A 314 -14.31 -16.27 9.75
C ASP A 314 -14.91 -16.74 11.09
N LEU A 315 -14.06 -17.17 12.03
CA LEU A 315 -14.49 -17.67 13.34
C LEU A 315 -14.34 -16.64 14.47
N VAL A 316 -13.81 -15.46 14.16
CA VAL A 316 -13.70 -14.31 15.04
C VAL A 316 -15.04 -13.57 15.05
N THR A 317 -15.29 -12.83 16.12
CA THR A 317 -16.60 -12.16 16.30
C THR A 317 -16.55 -10.77 15.71
N ASP A 318 -17.36 -10.54 14.68
CA ASP A 318 -17.54 -9.22 14.11
C ASP A 318 -18.13 -8.19 15.11
N PRO A 319 -17.74 -6.90 15.03
CA PRO A 319 -16.64 -6.41 14.22
C PRO A 319 -15.28 -6.62 14.89
N GLU A 320 -14.25 -6.96 14.11
CA GLU A 320 -12.86 -7.04 14.60
C GLU A 320 -12.34 -5.65 15.03
N VAL A 321 -12.75 -4.61 14.32
CA VAL A 321 -12.42 -3.21 14.64
C VAL A 321 -13.68 -2.44 15.04
N ASN A 322 -13.74 -2.07 16.32
CA ASN A 322 -14.82 -1.23 16.85
C ASN A 322 -14.72 0.23 16.34
N ARG A 323 -15.82 0.99 16.46
CA ARG A 323 -15.88 2.40 16.05
C ARG A 323 -14.76 3.26 16.64
N THR A 324 -14.49 3.17 17.94
CA THR A 324 -13.51 4.02 18.63
C THR A 324 -12.09 3.79 18.09
N ASP A 325 -11.69 2.53 17.88
CA ASP A 325 -10.37 2.23 17.33
C ASP A 325 -10.23 2.78 15.90
N ALA A 326 -11.26 2.62 15.06
CA ALA A 326 -11.27 3.17 13.69
C ALA A 326 -11.20 4.71 13.70
N GLU A 327 -11.96 5.35 14.57
CA GLU A 327 -11.98 6.80 14.75
C GLU A 327 -10.64 7.34 15.30
N ASP A 328 -9.95 6.62 16.17
CA ASP A 328 -8.66 7.03 16.73
C ASP A 328 -7.54 6.91 15.68
N MET A 329 -7.55 5.84 14.88
CA MET A 329 -6.65 5.72 13.71
C MET A 329 -6.89 6.85 12.71
N ALA A 330 -8.14 7.14 12.37
CA ALA A 330 -8.50 8.25 11.50
C ALA A 330 -8.04 9.60 12.09
N PHE A 331 -8.22 9.81 13.39
CA PHE A 331 -7.76 11.02 14.06
C PHE A 331 -6.24 11.19 14.00
N PHE A 332 -5.46 10.13 14.26
CA PHE A 332 -4.01 10.15 14.12
C PHE A 332 -3.62 10.59 12.69
N MET A 333 -4.19 9.95 11.67
CA MET A 333 -3.91 10.29 10.26
C MET A 333 -4.37 11.70 9.87
N SER A 334 -5.52 12.16 10.38
CA SER A 334 -6.01 13.53 10.15
C SER A 334 -5.14 14.59 10.81
N MET A 335 -4.45 14.24 11.91
CA MET A 335 -3.57 15.16 12.62
C MET A 335 -2.11 15.11 12.15
N LEU A 336 -1.70 14.11 11.37
CA LEU A 336 -0.34 14.03 10.84
C LEU A 336 0.03 15.29 10.02
N GLY A 337 1.16 15.90 10.38
CA GLY A 337 1.77 17.00 9.65
C GLY A 337 2.04 16.65 8.20
N GLY A 338 1.93 17.65 7.32
CA GLY A 338 2.58 17.57 6.02
C GLY A 338 4.10 17.47 6.20
N PRO A 339 4.83 16.80 5.28
CA PRO A 339 6.28 16.68 5.38
C PRO A 339 6.95 18.06 5.46
N PRO A 340 7.95 18.26 6.34
CA PRO A 340 8.73 19.49 6.33
C PRO A 340 9.54 19.60 5.04
N ARG A 341 9.69 20.83 4.54
CA ARG A 341 10.67 21.10 3.48
C ARG A 341 12.08 20.76 3.95
N GLN A 342 12.87 20.21 3.05
CA GLN A 342 14.26 19.88 3.34
C GLN A 342 15.09 21.15 3.48
N ALA A 343 16.00 21.14 4.46
CA ALA A 343 17.00 22.19 4.59
C ALA A 343 17.95 22.16 3.38
N ILE A 344 18.32 23.34 2.89
CA ILE A 344 19.29 23.50 1.81
C ILE A 344 20.55 24.18 2.31
N ASP A 345 21.68 23.91 1.66
CA ASP A 345 22.90 24.69 1.89
C ASP A 345 22.63 26.15 1.44
N PRO A 346 22.92 27.16 2.27
CA PRO A 346 22.72 28.56 1.90
C PRO A 346 23.40 28.97 0.57
N SER A 347 24.49 28.30 0.19
CA SER A 347 25.16 28.53 -1.10
C SER A 347 24.34 28.08 -2.32
N GLN A 348 23.28 27.30 -2.11
CA GLN A 348 22.38 26.78 -3.14
C GLN A 348 21.06 27.55 -3.26
N GLU A 349 20.82 28.57 -2.42
CA GLU A 349 19.56 29.34 -2.40
C GLU A 349 19.19 29.91 -3.78
N ASP A 350 20.15 30.54 -4.47
CA ASP A 350 19.93 31.10 -5.81
C ASP A 350 19.59 30.02 -6.84
N GLN A 351 20.21 28.84 -6.73
CA GLN A 351 19.95 27.72 -7.63
C GLN A 351 18.57 27.11 -7.39
N VAL A 352 18.14 26.99 -6.13
CA VAL A 352 16.78 26.55 -5.78
C VAL A 352 15.73 27.55 -6.25
N ALA A 353 15.98 28.85 -6.10
CA ALA A 353 15.08 29.90 -6.61
C ALA A 353 14.97 29.88 -8.15
N ALA A 354 16.08 29.64 -8.85
CA ALA A 354 16.08 29.42 -10.30
C ALA A 354 15.29 28.16 -10.68
N GLY A 355 15.50 27.06 -9.95
CA GLY A 355 14.75 25.81 -10.12
C GLY A 355 13.25 25.97 -9.95
N ARG A 356 12.81 26.75 -8.95
CA ARG A 356 11.40 27.09 -8.76
C ARG A 356 10.84 27.90 -9.94
N THR A 357 11.60 28.86 -10.45
CA THR A 357 11.19 29.63 -11.63
C THR A 357 11.06 28.74 -12.88
N LEU A 358 11.99 27.79 -13.04
CA LEU A 358 11.96 26.80 -14.11
C LEU A 358 10.75 25.86 -13.97
N PHE A 359 10.36 25.48 -12.75
CA PHE A 359 9.17 24.65 -12.52
C PHE A 359 7.91 25.28 -13.11
N ASP A 360 7.72 26.58 -12.88
CA ASP A 360 6.61 27.35 -13.45
C ASP A 360 6.78 27.53 -14.97
N THR A 361 8.01 27.80 -15.44
CA THR A 361 8.32 28.06 -16.87
C THR A 361 8.17 26.83 -17.76
N VAL A 362 8.56 25.65 -17.27
CA VAL A 362 8.40 24.36 -17.95
C VAL A 362 6.93 23.95 -18.02
N GLY A 363 6.10 24.47 -17.11
CA GLY A 363 4.67 24.20 -17.05
C GLY A 363 4.29 23.13 -16.02
N CYS A 364 5.20 22.67 -15.16
CA CYS A 364 4.90 21.68 -14.11
C CYS A 364 3.77 22.17 -13.18
N SER A 365 3.73 23.48 -12.90
CA SER A 365 2.75 24.12 -12.03
C SER A 365 1.32 24.13 -12.57
N LYS A 366 1.09 23.67 -13.81
CA LYS A 366 -0.26 23.60 -14.40
C LYS A 366 -1.12 22.51 -13.76
N CYS A 367 -0.51 21.37 -13.40
CA CYS A 367 -1.15 20.32 -12.60
C CYS A 367 -0.65 20.37 -11.14
N HIS A 368 0.67 20.55 -10.95
CA HIS A 368 1.28 20.62 -9.62
C HIS A 368 1.17 22.03 -9.02
N ILE A 369 -0.07 22.49 -8.79
CA ILE A 369 -0.37 23.83 -8.27
C ILE A 369 0.26 24.02 -6.90
N PRO A 370 1.07 25.08 -6.66
CA PRO A 370 1.91 25.21 -5.48
C PRO A 370 1.20 25.08 -4.13
N ALA A 371 -0.03 25.58 -4.03
CA ALA A 371 -0.87 25.46 -2.85
C ALA A 371 -2.36 25.58 -3.21
N LEU A 372 -3.20 24.86 -2.47
CA LEU A 372 -4.65 25.05 -2.46
C LEU A 372 -5.09 25.64 -1.12
N ALA A 373 -6.14 26.47 -1.14
CA ALA A 373 -6.71 27.01 0.10
C ALA A 373 -7.52 25.94 0.84
N GLY A 374 -7.15 25.64 2.08
CA GLY A 374 -7.87 24.74 2.98
C GLY A 374 -8.53 25.47 4.15
N ALA A 375 -9.46 24.81 4.83
CA ALA A 375 -10.11 25.38 6.02
C ALA A 375 -9.13 25.63 7.18
N LEU A 376 -7.99 24.94 7.18
CA LEU A 376 -6.93 25.04 8.19
C LEU A 376 -5.76 25.94 7.75
N GLY A 377 -5.88 26.60 6.59
CA GLY A 377 -4.81 27.40 5.96
C GLY A 377 -4.46 26.89 4.57
N ASP A 378 -3.51 27.56 3.92
CA ASP A 378 -2.99 27.13 2.63
C ASP A 378 -2.26 25.77 2.78
N VAL A 379 -2.51 24.87 1.84
CA VAL A 379 -1.95 23.51 1.79
C VAL A 379 -0.91 23.45 0.67
N PRO A 380 0.40 23.65 0.95
CA PRO A 380 1.44 23.81 -0.06
C PRO A 380 1.96 22.48 -0.59
N MET A 381 1.06 21.67 -1.14
CA MET A 381 1.32 20.27 -1.51
C MET A 381 1.74 20.08 -2.97
N TYR A 382 1.73 21.13 -3.80
CA TYR A 382 2.05 21.04 -5.23
C TYR A 382 1.16 20.04 -5.99
N SER A 383 -0.14 20.22 -5.90
CA SER A 383 -1.15 19.37 -6.56
C SER A 383 -2.47 20.11 -6.65
N ASP A 384 -3.20 19.88 -7.75
CA ASP A 384 -4.59 20.29 -7.94
C ASP A 384 -5.61 19.23 -7.48
N LEU A 385 -5.14 18.03 -7.13
CA LEU A 385 -5.93 16.83 -6.78
C LEU A 385 -6.85 16.32 -7.90
N LEU A 386 -6.63 16.76 -9.14
CA LEU A 386 -7.41 16.33 -10.30
C LEU A 386 -6.81 15.06 -10.92
N LEU A 387 -7.66 14.33 -11.63
CA LEU A 387 -7.26 13.25 -12.54
C LEU A 387 -6.73 13.82 -13.84
N HIS A 388 -5.59 13.29 -14.29
CA HIS A 388 -4.97 13.60 -15.57
C HIS A 388 -4.54 12.33 -16.28
N ASP A 389 -4.65 12.29 -17.61
CA ASP A 389 -4.00 11.26 -18.42
C ASP A 389 -2.50 11.50 -18.44
N ILE A 390 -1.75 10.64 -17.77
CA ILE A 390 -0.29 10.76 -17.63
C ILE A 390 0.46 9.58 -18.25
N LEU A 391 -0.24 8.65 -18.92
CA LEU A 391 0.34 7.45 -19.51
C LEU A 391 0.32 7.53 -21.05
N ALA A 392 1.04 6.63 -21.71
CA ALA A 392 0.97 6.57 -23.16
C ALA A 392 -0.41 6.05 -23.59
N GLU A 393 -0.94 6.57 -24.69
CA GLU A 393 -2.21 6.09 -25.26
C GLU A 393 -2.17 4.57 -25.45
N GLY A 394 -3.22 3.88 -24.99
CA GLY A 394 -3.31 2.42 -25.04
C GLY A 394 -2.47 1.68 -23.99
N SER A 395 -1.89 2.38 -23.02
CA SER A 395 -1.25 1.71 -21.87
C SER A 395 -2.28 0.86 -21.12
N PRO A 396 -2.04 -0.45 -20.92
CA PRO A 396 -2.92 -1.25 -20.09
C PRO A 396 -2.79 -0.78 -18.64
N GLY A 397 -3.89 -0.84 -17.91
CA GLY A 397 -3.91 -0.47 -16.50
C GLY A 397 -5.24 -0.86 -15.86
N ILE A 398 -5.49 -0.30 -14.69
CA ILE A 398 -6.68 -0.60 -13.89
C ILE A 398 -7.66 0.59 -13.93
N VAL A 399 -8.93 0.32 -14.25
CA VAL A 399 -10.02 1.31 -14.10
C VAL A 399 -10.50 1.32 -12.66
N ASP A 400 -10.83 2.50 -12.15
CA ASP A 400 -11.37 2.69 -10.81
C ASP A 400 -12.51 3.72 -10.87
N GLY A 401 -13.75 3.25 -10.71
CA GLY A 401 -14.95 4.06 -10.92
C GLY A 401 -14.97 4.71 -12.30
N SER A 402 -14.96 6.04 -12.34
CA SER A 402 -14.91 6.82 -13.59
C SER A 402 -13.51 7.10 -14.10
N ALA A 403 -12.46 6.81 -13.33
CA ALA A 403 -11.07 7.03 -13.74
C ALA A 403 -10.62 5.95 -14.73
N THR A 404 -10.21 6.36 -15.93
CA THR A 404 -9.73 5.45 -16.98
C THR A 404 -8.41 4.76 -16.58
N MET A 405 -7.92 3.82 -17.38
CA MET A 405 -6.64 3.15 -17.12
C MET A 405 -5.46 4.13 -17.01
N THR A 406 -5.48 5.22 -17.77
CA THR A 406 -4.35 6.16 -17.92
C THR A 406 -4.45 7.38 -17.00
N GLU A 407 -5.60 7.59 -16.38
CA GLU A 407 -5.84 8.73 -15.49
C GLU A 407 -5.35 8.51 -14.06
N PHE A 408 -4.58 9.44 -13.52
CA PHE A 408 -4.15 9.40 -12.12
C PHE A 408 -4.30 10.77 -11.49
N ARG A 409 -4.56 10.78 -10.18
CA ARG A 409 -4.58 12.00 -9.40
C ARG A 409 -3.18 12.61 -9.41
N THR A 410 -3.08 13.93 -9.61
CA THR A 410 -1.81 14.65 -9.43
C THR A 410 -1.29 14.39 -8.01
N ALA A 411 -0.20 13.63 -7.90
CA ALA A 411 0.37 13.29 -6.60
C ALA A 411 0.95 14.57 -5.93
N PRO A 412 0.73 14.77 -4.62
CA PRO A 412 1.42 15.81 -3.86
C PRO A 412 2.93 15.67 -3.98
N LEU A 413 3.65 16.77 -4.23
CA LEU A 413 5.12 16.78 -4.28
C LEU A 413 5.77 17.15 -2.94
N TRP A 414 5.00 17.43 -1.89
CA TRP A 414 5.58 17.62 -0.56
C TRP A 414 6.23 16.33 -0.04
N GLY A 415 7.39 16.43 0.58
CA GLY A 415 8.18 15.27 1.02
C GLY A 415 8.74 14.40 -0.12
N LEU A 416 8.67 14.84 -1.38
CA LEU A 416 9.10 14.06 -2.55
C LEU A 416 10.53 13.50 -2.37
N SER A 417 11.42 14.23 -1.72
CA SER A 417 12.80 13.80 -1.51
C SER A 417 12.96 12.52 -0.67
N GLN A 418 11.93 12.13 0.10
CA GLN A 418 11.96 11.01 1.04
C GLN A 418 11.00 9.86 0.66
N THR A 419 10.31 9.96 -0.48
CA THR A 419 9.23 9.01 -0.84
C THR A 419 9.55 8.18 -2.07
N ALA A 420 10.83 7.96 -2.37
CA ALA A 420 11.19 7.01 -3.41
C ALA A 420 10.72 5.60 -3.02
N PRO A 421 10.29 4.75 -3.97
CA PRO A 421 10.30 4.99 -5.42
C PRO A 421 9.10 5.82 -5.91
N TYR A 422 9.22 6.36 -7.12
CA TYR A 422 8.28 7.32 -7.68
C TYR A 422 7.34 6.73 -8.74
N PHE A 423 6.32 7.53 -9.07
CA PHE A 423 5.21 7.20 -9.97
C PHE A 423 4.22 6.21 -9.33
N HIS A 424 3.01 6.11 -9.88
CA HIS A 424 1.94 5.27 -9.29
C HIS A 424 2.32 3.79 -9.17
N THR A 425 3.27 3.31 -9.99
CA THR A 425 3.80 1.94 -9.95
C THR A 425 5.07 1.77 -9.14
N GLY A 426 5.68 2.87 -8.67
CA GLY A 426 6.98 2.84 -8.00
C GLY A 426 8.12 2.37 -8.91
N LYS A 427 7.99 2.51 -10.24
CA LYS A 427 8.97 2.04 -11.24
C LYS A 427 10.18 2.97 -11.40
N ALA A 428 10.06 4.24 -11.02
CA ALA A 428 11.15 5.21 -11.12
C ALA A 428 11.93 5.27 -9.80
N ASP A 429 13.26 5.18 -9.86
CA ASP A 429 14.12 5.25 -8.69
C ASP A 429 14.58 6.69 -8.42
N THR A 430 14.49 7.55 -9.43
CA THR A 430 14.85 8.98 -9.35
C THR A 430 13.73 9.90 -9.81
N ILE A 431 13.72 11.13 -9.29
CA ILE A 431 12.79 12.19 -9.73
C ILE A 431 12.91 12.44 -11.24
N LYS A 432 14.13 12.40 -11.79
CA LYS A 432 14.38 12.58 -13.23
C LYS A 432 13.74 11.46 -14.06
N GLU A 433 13.85 10.22 -13.62
CA GLU A 433 13.18 9.09 -14.28
C GLU A 433 11.67 9.23 -14.21
N ALA A 434 11.12 9.62 -13.06
CA ALA A 434 9.70 9.85 -12.89
C ALA A 434 9.18 10.92 -13.86
N ILE A 435 9.88 12.06 -13.99
CA ILE A 435 9.54 13.10 -14.99
C ILE A 435 9.60 12.51 -16.40
N GLY A 436 10.61 11.69 -16.72
CA GLY A 436 10.75 11.03 -18.02
C GLY A 436 9.62 10.04 -18.37
N MET A 437 8.93 9.49 -17.37
CA MET A 437 7.82 8.54 -17.57
C MET A 437 6.48 9.22 -17.91
N HIS A 438 6.33 10.51 -17.66
CA HIS A 438 5.09 11.24 -17.95
C HIS A 438 4.77 11.19 -19.45
N ASN A 439 3.53 10.86 -19.79
CA ASN A 439 2.97 10.87 -21.15
C ASN A 439 1.59 11.56 -21.08
N GLY A 440 0.71 11.30 -22.05
CA GLY A 440 -0.61 11.91 -22.12
C GLY A 440 -0.52 13.44 -22.14
N GLU A 441 -1.31 14.08 -21.28
CA GLU A 441 -1.38 15.54 -21.07
C GLU A 441 -0.02 16.14 -20.68
N ALA A 442 0.83 15.39 -19.99
CA ALA A 442 2.12 15.86 -19.51
C ALA A 442 3.27 15.71 -20.55
N THR A 443 2.98 15.20 -21.76
CA THR A 443 4.00 14.95 -22.80
C THR A 443 4.81 16.19 -23.16
N ALA A 444 4.14 17.32 -23.42
CA ALA A 444 4.80 18.57 -23.79
C ALA A 444 5.68 19.13 -22.66
N ILE A 445 5.23 18.99 -21.40
CA ILE A 445 5.95 19.42 -20.20
C ILE A 445 7.20 18.55 -19.99
N ARG A 446 7.08 17.22 -20.14
CA ARG A 446 8.23 16.30 -20.12
C ARG A 446 9.27 16.70 -21.16
N GLU A 447 8.84 16.94 -22.40
CA GLU A 447 9.75 17.32 -23.50
C GLU A 447 10.45 18.66 -23.21
N ALA A 448 9.73 19.63 -22.67
CA ALA A 448 10.30 20.91 -22.23
C ALA A 448 11.36 20.71 -21.13
N PHE A 449 11.11 19.85 -20.13
CA PHE A 449 12.11 19.48 -19.12
C PHE A 449 13.35 18.81 -19.73
N MET A 450 13.16 17.88 -20.68
CA MET A 450 14.27 17.18 -21.34
C MET A 450 15.11 18.13 -22.19
N ALA A 451 14.50 19.18 -22.75
CA ALA A 451 15.17 20.21 -23.54
C ALA A 451 15.95 21.25 -22.72
N LEU A 452 15.81 21.28 -21.39
CA LEU A 452 16.60 22.16 -20.52
C LEU A 452 18.11 21.89 -20.66
N SER A 453 18.91 22.95 -20.42
CA SER A 453 20.35 22.79 -20.24
C SER A 453 20.63 21.92 -19.00
N ASP A 454 21.80 21.30 -18.92
CA ASP A 454 22.13 20.46 -17.76
C ASP A 454 22.10 21.27 -16.45
N ALA A 455 22.56 22.52 -16.47
CA ALA A 455 22.52 23.41 -15.30
C ALA A 455 21.09 23.77 -14.87
N ASP A 456 20.21 24.07 -15.83
CA ASP A 456 18.79 24.36 -15.53
C ASP A 456 18.07 23.11 -15.02
N ARG A 457 18.37 21.94 -15.61
CA ARG A 457 17.81 20.67 -15.18
C ARG A 457 18.23 20.33 -13.76
N GLU A 458 19.51 20.53 -13.41
CA GLU A 458 20.02 20.36 -12.06
C GLU A 458 19.36 21.34 -11.08
N ALA A 459 19.17 22.60 -11.46
CA ALA A 459 18.48 23.58 -10.63
C ALA A 459 17.02 23.17 -10.34
N LEU A 460 16.28 22.70 -11.35
CA LEU A 460 14.91 22.23 -11.18
C LEU A 460 14.84 20.98 -10.30
N LEU A 461 15.73 20.00 -10.52
CA LEU A 461 15.80 18.79 -9.69
C LEU A 461 16.18 19.12 -8.25
N LEU A 462 17.10 20.07 -8.03
CA LEU A 462 17.45 20.53 -6.70
C LEU A 462 16.28 21.20 -5.99
N PHE A 463 15.50 22.03 -6.69
CA PHE A 463 14.26 22.58 -6.14
C PHE A 463 13.28 21.47 -5.72
N LEU A 464 13.06 20.46 -6.56
CA LEU A 464 12.18 19.33 -6.23
C LEU A 464 12.69 18.51 -5.04
N GLN A 465 14.01 18.41 -4.84
CA GLN A 465 14.60 17.79 -3.66
C GLN A 465 14.39 18.59 -2.37
N THR A 466 14.00 19.87 -2.46
CA THR A 466 13.63 20.67 -1.27
C THR A 466 12.22 20.41 -0.78
N LEU A 467 11.37 19.80 -1.62
CA LEU A 467 9.96 19.64 -1.37
C LEU A 467 9.65 18.51 -0.41
#